data_AF-A0A937VYH3-F1
#
_entry.id   AF-A0A937VYH3-F1
#
_cell.length_a   1.000
_cell.length_b   1.000
_cell.length_c   1.000
_cell.angle_alpha   90.00
_cell.angle_beta   90.00
_cell.angle_gamma   90.00
#
_symmetry.space_group_name_H-M   'P 1'
#
loop_
_entity.id
_entity.type
_entity.pdbx_description
1 polymer ?
#
loop_
_entity_poly.entity_id
_entity_poly.type
_entity_poly.pdbx_seq_one_letter_code
_entity_poly.pdbx_strand_id
1 'polypeptide(L)'
;MPRSQSHQPATTFTTTSMKLRGEIRDFLLPKITTIDMLKQPATELASSRTFHLHVRELEAGMLQVGVQYRSIHIGSTVAEVHLKPSTADLQDVKDALIESLTDGWIWEVS
;
A
#
# COMPACT_ATOMS: atom_id res chain seq x y z
N MET A 1 17.89 10.71 2.22
CA MET A 1 17.65 9.42 1.55
C MET A 1 16.19 9.09 1.81
N PRO A 2 15.33 8.97 0.78
CA PRO A 2 13.88 9.12 0.99
C PRO A 2 13.13 7.82 1.32
N ARG A 3 13.79 6.65 1.34
CA ARG A 3 13.13 5.34 1.60
C ARG A 3 14.04 4.41 2.40
N SER A 4 13.44 3.63 3.30
CA SER A 4 14.12 2.58 4.08
C SER A 4 13.22 1.36 4.24
N GLN A 5 13.81 0.16 4.22
CA GLN A 5 13.10 -1.09 4.54
C GLN A 5 12.87 -1.16 6.06
N SER A 6 11.63 -1.40 6.49
CA SER A 6 11.35 -1.55 7.92
C SER A 6 11.51 -3.03 8.33
N HIS A 7 10.57 -3.89 7.97
CA HIS A 7 10.57 -5.31 8.33
C HIS A 7 9.78 -6.16 7.31
N GLN A 8 10.08 -7.46 7.24
CA GLN A 8 9.27 -8.45 6.51
C GLN A 8 8.22 -9.05 7.49
N PRO A 9 6.91 -8.98 7.22
CA PRO A 9 5.89 -9.47 8.14
C PRO A 9 5.90 -10.99 8.26
N ALA A 10 5.54 -11.47 9.44
CA ALA A 10 5.52 -12.89 9.80
C ALA A 10 4.43 -13.72 9.07
N THR A 11 3.47 -13.06 8.42
CA THR A 11 2.42 -13.72 7.64
C THR A 11 2.77 -13.76 6.17
N THR A 12 2.55 -14.92 5.56
CA THR A 12 2.82 -15.23 4.16
C THR A 12 2.21 -14.19 3.22
N PHE A 13 3.02 -13.20 2.79
CA PHE A 13 2.68 -12.44 1.59
C PHE A 13 2.45 -13.44 0.47
N THR A 14 1.20 -13.57 0.04
CA THR A 14 0.87 -14.53 -0.99
C THR A 14 1.41 -13.96 -2.30
N THR A 15 2.38 -14.66 -2.91
CA THR A 15 2.92 -14.31 -4.24
C THR A 15 1.78 -14.06 -5.20
N THR A 16 1.51 -12.79 -5.48
CA THR A 16 0.40 -12.37 -6.32
C THR A 16 0.85 -12.56 -7.77
N SER A 17 0.05 -13.27 -8.59
CA SER A 17 0.39 -13.48 -10.00
C SER A 17 0.61 -12.14 -10.74
N MET A 18 1.43 -12.13 -11.81
CA MET A 18 1.69 -10.91 -12.60
C MET A 18 0.41 -10.18 -13.04
N LYS A 19 -0.66 -10.93 -13.32
CA LYS A 19 -1.97 -10.38 -13.71
C LYS A 19 -2.62 -9.56 -12.59
N LEU A 20 -2.49 -10.02 -11.34
CA LEU A 20 -3.02 -9.33 -10.17
C LEU A 20 -2.16 -8.11 -9.78
N ARG A 21 -0.83 -8.19 -9.99
CA ARG A 21 0.05 -7.02 -9.89
C ARG A 21 -0.34 -5.93 -10.90
N GLY A 22 -0.69 -6.34 -12.12
CA GLY A 22 -1.21 -5.44 -13.15
C GLY A 22 -2.52 -4.76 -12.74
N GLU A 23 -3.45 -5.45 -12.08
CA GLU A 23 -4.68 -4.83 -11.57
C GLU A 23 -4.38 -3.70 -10.56
N ILE A 24 -3.43 -3.91 -9.65
CA ILE A 24 -3.05 -2.90 -8.67
C ILE A 24 -2.40 -1.70 -9.36
N ARG A 25 -1.39 -1.95 -10.22
CA ARG A 25 -0.65 -0.89 -10.91
C ARG A 25 -1.50 -0.09 -11.89
N ASP A 26 -2.33 -0.77 -12.68
CA ASP A 26 -3.00 -0.17 -13.85
C ASP A 26 -4.43 0.30 -13.52
N PHE A 27 -5.05 -0.18 -12.42
CA PHE A 27 -6.41 0.23 -12.02
C PHE A 27 -6.52 0.85 -10.63
N LEU A 28 -5.74 0.38 -9.64
CA LEU A 28 -5.86 0.84 -8.26
C LEU A 28 -5.05 2.12 -8.02
N LEU A 29 -3.74 2.09 -8.32
CA LEU A 29 -2.83 3.23 -8.08
C LEU A 29 -3.19 4.51 -8.87
N PRO A 30 -3.69 4.44 -10.12
CA PRO A 30 -4.09 5.65 -10.85
C PRO A 30 -5.27 6.40 -10.24
N LYS A 31 -6.07 5.74 -9.38
CA LYS A 31 -7.17 6.38 -8.64
C LYS A 31 -6.68 7.27 -7.50
N ILE A 32 -5.42 7.13 -7.09
CA ILE A 32 -4.78 7.99 -6.11
C ILE A 32 -4.13 9.14 -6.89
N THR A 33 -4.75 10.31 -6.84
CA THR A 33 -4.34 11.48 -7.62
C THR A 33 -3.54 12.48 -6.81
N THR A 34 -3.73 12.51 -5.48
CA THR A 34 -2.99 13.38 -4.56
C THR A 34 -2.49 12.61 -3.35
N ILE A 35 -1.40 13.10 -2.73
CA ILE A 35 -0.87 12.52 -1.50
C ILE A 35 -1.84 12.71 -0.32
N ASP A 36 -2.64 13.78 -0.32
CA ASP A 36 -3.60 14.09 0.75
C ASP A 36 -4.67 13.01 0.93
N MET A 37 -5.01 12.28 -0.14
CA MET A 37 -5.90 11.13 -0.08
C MET A 37 -5.34 10.01 0.81
N LEU A 38 -4.01 9.90 0.91
CA LEU A 38 -3.31 8.92 1.74
C LEU A 38 -3.01 9.46 3.14
N LYS A 39 -3.30 10.74 3.39
CA LYS A 39 -3.12 11.41 4.69
C LYS A 39 -4.34 11.29 5.60
N GLN A 40 -5.40 10.62 5.15
CA GLN A 40 -6.64 10.44 5.89
C GLN A 40 -6.96 8.94 6.02
N PRO A 41 -7.29 8.47 7.24
CA PRO A 41 -7.73 7.08 7.43
C PRO A 41 -8.97 6.78 6.60
N ALA A 42 -8.94 5.68 5.85
CA ALA A 42 -10.02 5.25 4.97
C ALA A 42 -9.99 3.73 4.81
N THR A 43 -11.09 3.05 5.14
CA THR A 43 -11.18 1.59 5.00
C THR A 43 -11.17 1.15 3.53
N GLU A 44 -11.75 1.94 2.64
CA GLU A 44 -11.76 1.71 1.19
C GLU A 44 -11.55 3.04 0.46
N LEU A 45 -10.28 3.48 0.33
CA LEU A 45 -9.94 4.71 -0.39
C LEU A 45 -10.13 4.55 -1.91
N ALA A 46 -9.69 3.41 -2.43
CA ALA A 46 -9.80 3.06 -3.83
C ALA A 46 -10.04 1.56 -3.95
N SER A 47 -10.87 1.14 -4.90
CA SER A 47 -11.13 -0.28 -5.13
C SER A 47 -11.10 -0.66 -6.60
N SER A 48 -10.76 -1.91 -6.82
CA SER A 48 -10.76 -2.62 -8.09
C SER A 48 -11.71 -3.82 -7.98
N ARG A 49 -11.69 -4.72 -8.95
CA ARG A 49 -12.53 -5.93 -8.88
C ARG A 49 -12.06 -6.86 -7.76
N THR A 50 -10.74 -6.95 -7.58
CA THR A 50 -10.11 -7.93 -6.68
C THR A 50 -9.55 -7.29 -5.42
N PHE A 51 -9.08 -6.05 -5.49
CA PHE A 51 -8.36 -5.37 -4.40
C PHE A 51 -9.02 -4.07 -3.97
N HIS A 52 -8.79 -3.68 -2.72
CA HIS A 52 -9.02 -2.33 -2.24
C HIS A 52 -7.78 -1.81 -1.52
N LEU A 53 -7.62 -0.49 -1.56
CA LEU A 53 -6.60 0.23 -0.82
C LEU A 53 -7.25 0.79 0.44
N HIS A 54 -6.61 0.53 1.58
CA HIS A 54 -7.00 1.05 2.87
C HIS A 54 -5.86 1.90 3.43
N VAL A 55 -6.24 2.88 4.24
CA VAL A 55 -5.35 3.75 4.99
C VAL A 55 -5.74 3.65 6.46
N ARG A 56 -4.79 3.30 7.32
CA ARG A 56 -5.00 3.29 8.78
C ARG A 56 -3.91 4.07 9.48
N GLU A 57 -4.25 4.71 10.58
CA GLU A 57 -3.28 5.38 11.42
C GLU A 57 -2.52 4.35 12.27
N LEU A 58 -1.20 4.53 12.35
CA LEU A 58 -0.28 3.81 13.22
C LEU A 58 0.19 4.74 14.35
N GLU A 59 1.09 4.24 15.19
CA GLU A 59 1.69 5.04 16.25
C GLU A 59 2.48 6.24 15.71
N ALA A 60 2.55 7.31 16.52
CA ALA A 60 3.29 8.53 16.24
C ALA A 60 2.88 9.29 14.95
N GLY A 61 1.62 9.14 14.51
CA GLY A 61 1.09 9.83 13.33
C GLY A 61 1.59 9.27 12.00
N MET A 62 2.23 8.10 12.01
CA MET A 62 2.50 7.37 10.78
C MET A 62 1.20 6.80 10.22
N LEU A 63 1.10 6.78 8.89
CA LEU A 63 -0.06 6.23 8.20
C LEU A 63 0.36 4.98 7.46
N GLN A 64 -0.32 3.88 7.73
CA GLN A 64 -0.21 2.69 6.92
C GLN A 64 -1.12 2.80 5.71
N VAL A 65 -0.54 2.59 4.53
CA VAL A 65 -1.27 2.40 3.29
C VAL A 65 -1.07 0.97 2.83
N GLY A 66 -2.16 0.21 2.74
CA GLY A 66 -2.10 -1.20 2.38
C GLY A 66 -3.09 -1.57 1.29
N VAL A 67 -2.72 -2.56 0.48
CA VAL A 67 -3.58 -3.15 -0.55
C VAL A 67 -4.04 -4.52 -0.07
N GLN A 68 -5.35 -4.75 -0.04
CA GLN A 68 -5.98 -5.97 0.47
C GLN A 68 -6.97 -6.56 -0.53
N TYR A 69 -7.17 -7.88 -0.48
CA TYR A 69 -8.22 -8.55 -1.26
C TYR A 69 -9.62 -8.12 -0.80
N ARG A 70 -10.56 -7.98 -1.75
CA ARG A 70 -11.98 -7.65 -1.48
C ARG A 70 -12.83 -8.87 -1.13
N SER A 71 -12.50 -10.06 -1.65
CA SER A 71 -13.36 -11.25 -1.54
C SER A 71 -12.92 -12.19 -0.41
N ILE A 72 -13.77 -12.36 0.62
CA ILE A 72 -13.91 -13.44 1.64
C ILE A 72 -12.64 -13.89 2.42
N HIS A 73 -11.45 -13.85 1.84
CA HIS A 73 -10.15 -13.89 2.52
C HIS A 73 -9.85 -12.52 3.14
N ILE A 74 -10.73 -12.10 4.04
CA ILE A 74 -10.60 -10.88 4.83
C ILE A 74 -9.24 -10.94 5.56
N GLY A 75 -8.40 -9.93 5.35
CA GLY A 75 -7.14 -9.74 6.09
C GLY A 75 -5.84 -10.11 5.36
N SER A 76 -5.89 -10.60 4.11
CA SER A 76 -4.66 -10.83 3.34
C SER A 76 -4.20 -9.54 2.64
N THR A 77 -3.29 -8.82 3.30
CA THR A 77 -2.57 -7.68 2.72
C THR A 77 -1.54 -8.20 1.72
N VAL A 78 -1.57 -7.68 0.48
CA VAL A 78 -0.62 -8.04 -0.58
C VAL A 78 0.54 -7.06 -0.73
N ALA A 79 0.35 -5.82 -0.27
CA ALA A 79 1.40 -4.82 -0.17
C ALA A 79 1.06 -3.80 0.89
N GLU A 80 2.08 -3.26 1.52
CA GLU A 80 1.96 -2.31 2.61
C GLU A 80 3.14 -1.36 2.62
N VAL A 81 2.84 -0.08 2.85
CA VAL A 81 3.84 0.97 3.07
C VAL A 81 3.45 1.83 4.26
N HIS A 82 4.45 2.35 4.96
CA HIS A 82 4.27 3.26 6.09
C HIS A 82 4.70 4.66 5.66
N LEU A 83 3.77 5.60 5.67
CA LEU A 83 4.01 7.00 5.35
C LEU A 83 4.28 7.79 6.62
N LYS A 84 5.37 8.54 6.63
CA LYS A 84 5.60 9.57 7.63
C LYS A 84 4.81 10.83 7.28
N PRO A 85 4.40 11.65 8.28
CA PRO A 85 3.71 12.92 8.04
C PRO A 85 4.44 13.86 7.07
N SER A 86 5.77 13.78 7.04
CA SER A 86 6.66 14.57 6.16
C SER A 86 6.54 14.21 4.68
N THR A 87 5.94 13.06 4.33
CA THR A 87 5.86 12.58 2.96
C THR A 87 5.13 13.59 2.08
N ALA A 88 5.81 14.03 1.02
CA ALA A 88 5.29 15.00 0.06
C ALA A 88 5.08 14.41 -1.34
N ASP A 89 5.86 13.38 -1.71
CA ASP A 89 5.83 12.81 -3.06
C ASP A 89 4.90 11.59 -3.15
N LEU A 90 3.85 11.72 -3.95
CA LEU A 90 2.92 10.63 -4.25
C LEU A 90 3.56 9.53 -5.09
N GLN A 91 4.50 9.87 -5.97
CA GLN A 91 5.15 8.89 -6.84
C GLN A 91 6.05 7.96 -6.02
N ASP A 92 6.76 8.48 -5.02
CA ASP A 92 7.54 7.67 -4.08
C ASP A 92 6.69 6.62 -3.37
N VAL A 93 5.46 6.98 -2.97
CA VAL A 93 4.53 6.05 -2.31
C VAL A 93 4.02 4.98 -3.29
N LYS A 94 3.74 5.35 -4.54
CA LYS A 94 3.32 4.40 -5.58
C LYS A 94 4.42 3.41 -5.91
N ASP A 95 5.66 3.89 -6.03
CA ASP A 95 6.82 3.05 -6.29
C ASP A 95 7.06 2.09 -5.11
N ALA A 96 7.03 2.59 -3.88
CA ALA A 96 7.18 1.78 -2.67
C ALA A 96 6.09 0.69 -2.54
N LEU A 97 4.85 0.99 -2.93
CA LEU A 97 3.78 -0.02 -2.98
C LEU A 97 4.05 -1.10 -4.03
N ILE A 98 4.60 -0.73 -5.19
CA ILE A 98 4.96 -1.69 -6.25
C ILE A 98 6.16 -2.55 -5.82
N GLU A 99 7.13 -1.96 -5.15
CA GLU A 99 8.27 -2.66 -4.56
C GLU A 99 7.79 -3.66 -3.51
N SER A 100 6.92 -3.23 -2.58
CA SER A 100 6.27 -4.08 -1.58
C SER A 100 5.53 -5.28 -2.19
N LEU A 101 4.80 -5.07 -3.30
CA LEU A 101 4.14 -6.17 -4.04
C LEU A 101 5.14 -7.17 -4.65
N THR A 102 6.36 -6.72 -4.92
CA THR A 102 7.38 -7.49 -5.63
C THR A 102 8.21 -8.32 -4.67
N ASP A 103 8.70 -7.70 -3.60
CA ASP A 103 9.63 -8.31 -2.64
C ASP A 103 8.95 -8.79 -1.35
N GLY A 104 7.71 -8.36 -1.08
CA GLY A 104 7.01 -8.67 0.17
C GLY A 104 7.58 -7.94 1.39
N TRP A 105 8.24 -6.80 1.21
CA TRP A 105 8.72 -5.94 2.29
C TRP A 105 7.74 -4.80 2.55
N ILE A 106 7.74 -4.31 3.78
CA ILE A 106 7.06 -3.07 4.14
C ILE A 106 8.07 -1.93 4.02
N TRP A 107 7.72 -0.94 3.22
CA TRP A 107 8.58 0.22 2.95
C TRP A 107 8.14 1.42 3.75
N GLU A 108 9.10 2.13 4.35
CA GLU A 108 8.87 3.43 4.97
C GLU A 108 9.19 4.55 3.97
N VAL A 109 8.26 5.49 3.80
CA VAL A 109 8.40 6.67 2.95
C VAL A 109 8.38 7.93 3.83
N SER A 110 9.30 8.88 3.58
CA SER A 110 9.52 10.07 4.41
C SER A 110 9.56 11.38 3.64
#